data_AF-A0A1I0QCY3-F1
#
_entry.id   AF-A0A1I0QCY3-F1
#
_cell.length_a   1.000
_cell.length_b   1.000
_cell.length_c   1.000
_cell.angle_alpha   90.00
_cell.angle_beta   90.00
_cell.angle_gamma   90.00
#
_symmetry.space_group_name_H-M   'P 1'
#
loop_
_entity.id
_entity.type
_entity.pdbx_description
1 polymer ?
#
loop_
_entity_poly.entity_id
_entity_poly.type
_entity_poly.pdbx_seq_one_letter_code
_entity_poly.pdbx_strand_id
1 'polypeptide(L)'
;MEPIDFEEYQSWMKQWFSEGYFDLESIQMSEELVRFNSLALLQLLRIHAEQKEYRNLASLTEALRSNGFFYFDYIEEFGIALEIMLRQAISVFDNGELFSDHSLLWLPCGIYDIIFHQIRLLEYPPICSKLYFELSNRILDSKFMPLYEFEKDSYAPYSQCLYFIEMADNWFADRGNEFLILWKKIDAQIRLGIGYPWLEDIWPATYMEFKKKT
;
A
#
# COMPACT_ATOMS: atom_id res chain seq x y z
N MET A 1 -25.71 9.89 -8.75
CA MET A 1 -25.07 8.91 -9.64
C MET A 1 -25.49 7.55 -9.15
N GLU A 2 -25.95 6.69 -10.05
CA GLU A 2 -26.14 5.28 -9.71
C GLU A 2 -24.75 4.65 -9.49
N PRO A 3 -24.61 3.70 -8.56
CA PRO A 3 -23.33 3.01 -8.36
C PRO A 3 -22.98 2.26 -9.63
N ILE A 4 -21.82 2.57 -10.20
CA ILE A 4 -21.27 1.85 -11.35
C ILE A 4 -21.03 0.40 -10.92
N ASP A 5 -21.42 -0.56 -11.76
CA ASP A 5 -21.14 -1.98 -11.52
C ASP A 5 -19.61 -2.19 -11.41
N PHE A 6 -19.17 -3.03 -10.49
CA PHE A 6 -17.75 -3.29 -10.24
C PHE A 6 -17.02 -3.80 -11.50
N GLU A 7 -17.66 -4.66 -12.29
CA GLU A 7 -17.09 -5.15 -13.55
C GLU A 7 -16.99 -4.06 -14.63
N GLU A 8 -17.97 -3.16 -14.65
CA GLU A 8 -18.00 -1.99 -15.52
C GLU A 8 -16.92 -0.99 -15.12
N TYR A 9 -16.72 -0.76 -13.82
CA TYR A 9 -15.65 0.07 -13.30
C TYR A 9 -14.27 -0.48 -13.67
N GLN A 10 -14.06 -1.79 -13.50
CA GLN A 10 -12.80 -2.46 -13.90
C GLN A 10 -12.53 -2.34 -15.40
N SER A 11 -13.57 -2.47 -16.22
CA SER A 11 -13.47 -2.32 -17.67
C SER A 11 -13.15 -0.88 -18.05
N TRP A 12 -13.82 0.09 -17.43
CA TRP A 12 -13.55 1.51 -17.60
C TRP A 12 -12.13 1.89 -17.15
N MET A 13 -11.65 1.35 -16.02
CA MET A 13 -10.29 1.57 -15.54
C MET A 13 -9.25 1.04 -16.53
N LYS A 14 -9.44 -0.18 -17.04
CA LYS A 14 -8.56 -0.76 -18.07
C LYS A 14 -8.56 0.10 -19.33
N GLN A 15 -9.75 0.54 -19.75
CA GLN A 15 -9.89 1.43 -20.89
C GLN A 15 -9.18 2.76 -20.65
N TRP A 16 -9.37 3.38 -19.48
CA TRP A 16 -8.71 4.62 -19.08
C TRP A 16 -7.18 4.49 -19.07
N PHE A 17 -6.62 3.37 -18.60
CA PHE A 17 -5.17 3.11 -18.71
C PHE A 17 -4.72 2.90 -20.16
N SER A 18 -5.51 2.17 -20.97
CA SER A 18 -5.17 1.88 -22.36
C SER A 18 -5.30 3.08 -23.31
N GLU A 19 -6.29 3.94 -23.06
CA GLU A 19 -6.52 5.19 -23.81
C GLU A 19 -5.65 6.31 -23.24
N GLY A 20 -5.34 6.24 -21.95
CA GLY A 20 -4.51 7.17 -21.22
C GLY A 20 -3.02 6.85 -21.29
N TYR A 21 -2.46 6.66 -22.49
CA TYR A 21 -1.03 6.84 -22.79
C TYR A 21 0.03 6.14 -21.89
N PHE A 22 -0.32 5.17 -21.03
CA PHE A 22 0.64 4.41 -20.22
C PHE A 22 1.05 3.15 -20.98
N ASP A 23 1.79 3.34 -22.07
CA ASP A 23 2.53 2.24 -22.67
C ASP A 23 3.94 2.22 -22.07
N LEU A 24 4.12 1.40 -21.02
CA LEU A 24 5.41 1.16 -20.36
C LEU A 24 6.48 0.65 -21.32
N GLU A 25 6.10 0.04 -22.45
CA GLU A 25 7.04 -0.42 -23.48
C GLU A 25 7.50 0.73 -24.39
N SER A 26 6.77 1.85 -24.42
CA SER A 26 7.14 3.06 -25.15
C SER A 26 7.78 4.11 -24.22
N ILE A 27 9.09 3.98 -24.07
CA ILE A 27 9.94 4.86 -23.28
C ILE A 27 9.93 6.29 -23.87
N GLN A 28 8.99 7.14 -23.44
CA GLN A 28 9.09 8.59 -23.26
C GLN A 28 7.68 9.20 -23.09
N MET A 29 7.06 8.98 -21.92
CA MET A 29 5.96 9.85 -21.51
C MET A 29 6.54 11.23 -21.16
N SER A 30 5.97 12.30 -21.72
CA SER A 30 6.37 13.65 -21.34
C SER A 30 5.95 13.95 -19.90
N GLU A 31 6.71 14.81 -19.21
CA GLU A 31 6.35 15.28 -17.86
C GLU A 31 4.92 15.89 -17.83
N GLU A 32 4.52 16.57 -18.91
CA GLU A 32 3.17 17.13 -19.07
C GLU A 32 2.08 16.05 -19.03
N LEU A 33 2.32 14.91 -19.68
CA LEU A 33 1.37 13.80 -19.73
C LEU A 33 1.29 13.07 -18.39
N VAL A 34 2.43 12.85 -17.73
CA VAL A 34 2.49 12.30 -16.36
C VAL A 34 1.69 13.19 -15.42
N ARG A 35 1.90 14.52 -15.50
CA ARG A 35 1.17 15.48 -14.67
C ARG A 35 -0.33 15.49 -14.96
N PHE A 36 -0.72 15.50 -16.24
CA PHE A 36 -2.13 15.46 -16.64
C PHE A 36 -2.83 14.20 -16.10
N ASN A 37 -2.21 13.03 -16.26
CA ASN A 37 -2.74 11.77 -15.76
C ASN A 37 -2.82 11.76 -14.23
N SER A 38 -1.85 12.37 -13.55
CA SER A 38 -1.85 12.49 -12.08
C SER A 38 -2.99 13.38 -11.57
N LEU A 39 -3.32 14.46 -12.28
CA LEU A 39 -4.47 15.30 -11.95
C LEU A 39 -5.80 14.54 -12.10
N ALA A 40 -5.93 13.73 -13.16
CA ALA A 40 -7.10 12.87 -13.34
C ALA A 40 -7.21 11.81 -12.24
N LEU A 41 -6.10 11.16 -11.88
CA LEU A 41 -6.03 10.23 -10.75
C LEU A 41 -6.49 10.90 -9.45
N LEU A 42 -6.01 12.12 -9.16
CA LEU A 42 -6.40 12.86 -7.96
C LEU A 42 -7.90 13.12 -7.89
N GLN A 43 -8.54 13.43 -9.01
CA GLN A 43 -10.00 13.61 -9.05
C GLN A 43 -10.72 12.31 -8.71
N LEU A 44 -10.31 11.18 -9.30
CA LEU A 44 -10.91 9.87 -9.03
C LEU A 44 -10.73 9.45 -7.57
N LEU A 45 -9.51 9.58 -7.03
CA LEU A 45 -9.22 9.29 -5.63
C LEU A 45 -10.09 10.11 -4.69
N ARG A 46 -10.28 11.41 -4.96
CA ARG A 46 -11.13 12.28 -4.13
C ARG A 46 -12.60 11.87 -4.19
N ILE A 47 -13.14 11.62 -5.38
CA ILE A 47 -14.54 11.22 -5.57
C ILE A 47 -14.82 9.92 -4.79
N HIS A 48 -14.00 8.88 -5.00
CA HIS A 48 -14.21 7.60 -4.34
C HIS A 48 -13.94 7.67 -2.82
N ALA A 49 -12.99 8.51 -2.38
CA ALA A 49 -12.75 8.76 -0.96
C ALA A 49 -13.92 9.46 -0.27
N GLU A 50 -14.49 10.51 -0.88
CA GLU A 50 -15.64 11.26 -0.36
C GLU A 50 -16.89 10.39 -0.26
N GLN A 51 -17.09 9.52 -1.26
CA GLN A 51 -18.22 8.60 -1.33
C GLN A 51 -17.99 7.29 -0.55
N LYS A 52 -16.79 7.10 0.02
CA LYS A 52 -16.37 5.89 0.74
C LYS A 52 -16.53 4.61 -0.10
N GLU A 53 -16.23 4.69 -1.39
CA GLU A 53 -16.30 3.57 -2.31
C GLU A 53 -15.03 2.71 -2.23
N TYR A 54 -14.84 2.02 -1.10
CA TYR A 54 -13.59 1.32 -0.80
C TYR A 54 -13.24 0.21 -1.79
N ARG A 55 -14.23 -0.45 -2.40
CA ARG A 55 -13.99 -1.44 -3.48
C ARG A 55 -13.42 -0.81 -4.75
N ASN A 56 -13.91 0.38 -5.10
CA ASN A 56 -13.41 1.14 -6.25
C ASN A 56 -11.98 1.65 -5.95
N LEU A 57 -11.71 2.10 -4.73
CA LEU A 57 -10.36 2.47 -4.30
C LEU A 57 -9.38 1.28 -4.32
N ALA A 58 -9.80 0.10 -3.85
CA ALA A 58 -8.97 -1.11 -3.92
C ALA A 58 -8.64 -1.49 -5.37
N SER A 59 -9.66 -1.44 -6.24
CA SER A 59 -9.53 -1.68 -7.68
C SER A 59 -8.59 -0.71 -8.38
N LEU A 60 -8.76 0.58 -8.10
CA LEU A 60 -7.90 1.64 -8.63
C LEU A 60 -6.45 1.44 -8.17
N THR A 61 -6.25 1.10 -6.90
CA THR A 61 -4.92 0.82 -6.34
C THR A 61 -4.25 -0.36 -7.04
N GLU A 62 -4.97 -1.45 -7.26
CA GLU A 62 -4.46 -2.62 -7.98
C GLU A 62 -4.07 -2.29 -9.43
N ALA A 63 -4.87 -1.44 -10.09
CA ALA A 63 -4.58 -0.98 -11.44
C ALA A 63 -3.33 -0.07 -11.47
N LEU A 64 -3.17 0.84 -10.51
CA LEU A 64 -1.96 1.68 -10.37
C LEU A 64 -0.70 0.83 -10.11
N ARG A 65 -0.83 -0.17 -9.23
CA ARG A 65 0.22 -1.14 -8.90
C ARG A 65 0.67 -1.90 -10.14
N SER A 66 -0.27 -2.53 -10.86
CA SER A 66 0.03 -3.35 -12.03
C SER A 66 0.61 -2.58 -13.21
N ASN A 67 0.28 -1.29 -13.34
CA ASN A 67 0.74 -0.45 -14.45
C ASN A 67 1.92 0.47 -14.08
N GLY A 68 2.53 0.29 -12.91
CA GLY A 68 3.77 1.01 -12.58
C GLY A 68 3.61 2.53 -12.51
N PHE A 69 2.44 3.03 -12.11
CA PHE A 69 2.10 4.46 -12.22
C PHE A 69 3.08 5.39 -11.48
N PHE A 70 3.73 4.88 -10.42
CA PHE A 70 4.65 5.64 -9.59
C PHE A 70 6.14 5.39 -9.92
N TYR A 71 6.49 4.70 -11.02
CA TYR A 71 7.90 4.48 -11.41
C TYR A 71 8.64 5.73 -11.88
N PHE A 72 7.91 6.82 -12.13
CA PHE A 72 8.49 8.10 -12.58
C PHE A 72 9.07 8.89 -11.40
N ASP A 73 9.89 9.90 -11.73
CA ASP A 73 10.40 10.83 -10.73
C ASP A 73 9.26 11.51 -9.96
N TYR A 74 9.53 11.84 -8.70
CA TYR A 74 8.55 12.47 -7.83
C TYR A 74 7.99 13.78 -8.42
N ILE A 75 6.66 13.89 -8.40
CA ILE A 75 5.91 15.14 -8.58
C ILE A 75 4.93 15.33 -7.42
N GLU A 76 4.51 16.59 -7.20
CA GLU A 76 3.63 16.95 -6.08
C GLU A 76 2.32 16.15 -6.08
N GLU A 77 1.75 15.92 -7.27
CA GLU A 77 0.50 15.18 -7.43
C GLU A 77 0.60 13.73 -6.95
N PHE A 78 1.78 13.07 -7.09
CA PHE A 78 2.01 11.74 -6.53
C PHE A 78 2.01 11.75 -5.00
N GLY A 79 2.60 12.79 -4.39
CA GLY A 79 2.57 12.98 -2.94
C GLY A 79 1.14 13.07 -2.41
N ILE A 80 0.30 13.88 -3.07
CA ILE A 80 -1.11 14.05 -2.70
C ILE A 80 -1.89 12.75 -2.92
N ALA A 81 -1.65 12.05 -4.04
CA ALA A 81 -2.33 10.79 -4.35
C ALA A 81 -2.02 9.73 -3.30
N LEU A 82 -0.74 9.54 -2.98
CA LEU A 82 -0.30 8.59 -1.97
C LEU A 82 -0.88 8.93 -0.58
N GLU A 83 -0.92 10.22 -0.21
CA GLU A 83 -1.53 10.64 1.05
C GLU A 83 -3.01 10.23 1.11
N ILE A 84 -3.79 10.48 0.06
CA ILE A 84 -5.21 10.11 0.01
C ILE A 84 -5.36 8.59 0.13
N MET A 85 -4.58 7.82 -0.64
CA MET A 85 -4.62 6.35 -0.63
C MET A 85 -4.33 5.79 0.77
N LEU A 86 -3.26 6.27 1.43
CA LEU A 86 -2.89 5.86 2.78
C LEU A 86 -3.98 6.19 3.81
N ARG A 87 -4.58 7.40 3.73
CA ARG A 87 -5.68 7.79 4.62
C ARG A 87 -6.90 6.89 4.46
N GLN A 88 -7.26 6.53 3.22
CA GLN A 88 -8.38 5.65 2.97
C GLN A 88 -8.11 4.24 3.46
N ALA A 89 -6.89 3.72 3.26
CA ALA A 89 -6.51 2.42 3.81
C ALA A 89 -6.61 2.40 5.35
N ILE A 90 -6.11 3.43 6.04
CA ILE A 90 -6.26 3.55 7.50
C ILE A 90 -7.73 3.61 7.91
N SER A 91 -8.55 4.37 7.17
CA SER A 91 -10.00 4.51 7.41
C SER A 91 -10.75 3.17 7.33
N VAL A 92 -10.38 2.31 6.38
CA VAL A 92 -10.94 0.95 6.24
C VAL A 92 -10.69 0.10 7.49
N PHE A 93 -9.50 0.23 8.12
CA PHE A 93 -9.22 -0.40 9.41
C PHE A 93 -9.98 0.28 10.57
N ASP A 94 -9.89 1.61 10.68
CA ASP A 94 -10.44 2.34 11.83
C ASP A 94 -11.97 2.20 11.94
N ASN A 95 -12.67 2.12 10.81
CA ASN A 95 -14.13 1.95 10.76
C ASN A 95 -14.57 0.48 10.78
N GLY A 96 -13.64 -0.48 10.72
CA GLY A 96 -13.96 -1.91 10.76
C GLY A 96 -14.63 -2.45 9.49
N GLU A 97 -14.50 -1.75 8.36
CA GLU A 97 -15.09 -2.13 7.07
C GLU A 97 -14.62 -3.53 6.63
N LEU A 98 -13.38 -3.88 6.96
CA LEU A 98 -12.80 -5.20 6.67
C LEU A 98 -13.63 -6.34 7.23
N PHE A 99 -14.25 -6.20 8.40
CA PHE A 99 -15.05 -7.30 8.97
C PHE A 99 -16.33 -7.60 8.18
N SER A 100 -16.81 -6.62 7.40
CA SER A 100 -17.98 -6.78 6.52
C SER A 100 -17.58 -7.22 5.11
N ASP A 101 -16.37 -6.85 4.68
CA ASP A 101 -15.84 -7.15 3.37
C ASP A 101 -14.32 -7.36 3.40
N HIS A 102 -13.89 -8.62 3.48
CA HIS A 102 -12.47 -8.97 3.49
C HIS A 102 -11.74 -8.58 2.20
N SER A 103 -12.44 -8.44 1.06
CA SER A 103 -11.81 -8.08 -0.22
C SER A 103 -11.16 -6.69 -0.18
N LEU A 104 -11.60 -5.83 0.74
CA LEU A 104 -11.03 -4.52 0.97
C LEU A 104 -9.58 -4.56 1.47
N LEU A 105 -9.08 -5.72 1.92
CA LEU A 105 -7.65 -5.91 2.20
C LEU A 105 -6.76 -5.64 0.99
N TRP A 106 -7.28 -5.76 -0.23
CA TRP A 106 -6.50 -5.41 -1.43
C TRP A 106 -6.09 -3.94 -1.49
N LEU A 107 -6.84 -3.02 -0.86
CA LEU A 107 -6.47 -1.62 -0.79
C LEU A 107 -5.13 -1.40 -0.08
N PRO A 108 -4.95 -1.78 1.20
CA PRO A 108 -3.64 -1.68 1.84
C PRO A 108 -2.59 -2.50 1.10
N CYS A 109 -2.86 -3.74 0.67
CA CYS A 109 -1.87 -4.58 -0.01
C CYS A 109 -1.28 -3.89 -1.25
N GLY A 110 -2.13 -3.36 -2.14
CA GLY A 110 -1.67 -2.66 -3.32
C GLY A 110 -0.88 -1.39 -2.99
N ILE A 111 -1.21 -0.68 -1.92
CA ILE A 111 -0.43 0.47 -1.45
C ILE A 111 0.96 0.02 -0.95
N TYR A 112 1.06 -1.06 -0.18
CA TYR A 112 2.36 -1.60 0.25
C TYR A 112 3.23 -1.97 -0.94
N ASP A 113 2.65 -2.65 -1.93
CA ASP A 113 3.37 -3.08 -3.13
C ASP A 113 3.82 -1.91 -4.00
N ILE A 114 2.98 -0.88 -4.15
CA ILE A 114 3.37 0.39 -4.79
C ILE A 114 4.54 1.03 -4.03
N ILE A 115 4.44 1.14 -2.70
CA ILE A 115 5.49 1.79 -1.91
C ILE A 115 6.80 1.01 -2.02
N PHE A 116 6.73 -0.32 -1.91
CA PHE A 116 7.90 -1.19 -1.92
C PHE A 116 8.61 -1.20 -3.27
N HIS A 117 7.86 -1.25 -4.38
CA HIS A 117 8.45 -1.40 -5.70
C HIS A 117 8.65 -0.10 -6.48
N GLN A 118 7.82 0.90 -6.26
CA GLN A 118 7.71 2.06 -7.16
C GLN A 118 8.14 3.36 -6.49
N ILE A 119 8.11 3.46 -5.15
CA ILE A 119 8.28 4.73 -4.46
C ILE A 119 9.52 4.75 -3.57
N ARG A 120 10.31 5.81 -3.71
CA ARG A 120 11.33 6.19 -2.72
C ARG A 120 10.69 7.13 -1.70
N LEU A 121 10.19 6.58 -0.59
CA LEU A 121 9.35 7.32 0.36
C LEU A 121 10.04 8.55 1.01
N LEU A 122 11.38 8.65 0.94
CA LEU A 122 12.15 9.83 1.37
C LEU A 122 12.03 11.04 0.43
N GLU A 123 11.67 10.82 -0.83
CA GLU A 123 11.43 11.88 -1.83
C GLU A 123 10.02 12.49 -1.69
N TYR A 124 9.14 11.82 -0.92
CA TYR A 124 7.74 12.19 -0.74
C TYR A 124 7.52 13.06 0.51
N PRO A 125 6.41 13.81 0.61
CA PRO A 125 6.09 14.60 1.79
C PRO A 125 6.13 13.79 3.10
N PRO A 126 6.65 14.34 4.22
CA PRO A 126 6.79 13.61 5.48
C PRO A 126 5.49 12.99 6.02
N ILE A 127 4.34 13.54 5.65
CA ILE A 127 3.04 13.01 6.03
C ILE A 127 2.78 11.61 5.46
N CYS A 128 3.22 11.31 4.23
CA CYS A 128 3.07 9.98 3.63
C CYS A 128 3.84 8.94 4.45
N SER A 129 5.06 9.31 4.84
CA SER A 129 5.91 8.54 5.74
C SER A 129 5.27 8.28 7.10
N LYS A 130 4.59 9.27 7.69
CA LYS A 130 3.86 9.11 8.96
C LYS A 130 2.64 8.18 8.81
N LEU A 131 1.88 8.35 7.73
CA LEU A 131 0.69 7.55 7.45
C LEU A 131 1.04 6.10 7.11
N TYR A 132 2.13 5.86 6.38
CA TYR A 132 2.61 4.50 6.11
C TYR A 132 2.98 3.73 7.39
N PHE A 133 3.64 4.42 8.34
CA PHE A 133 3.86 3.86 9.68
C PHE A 133 2.54 3.57 10.40
N GLU A 134 1.58 4.49 10.35
CA GLU A 134 0.27 4.33 10.99
C GLU A 134 -0.50 3.14 10.40
N LEU A 135 -0.54 3.02 9.07
CA LEU A 135 -1.15 1.89 8.38
C LEU A 135 -0.50 0.56 8.80
N SER A 136 0.84 0.51 8.85
CA SER A 136 1.58 -0.67 9.32
C SER A 136 1.17 -1.04 10.74
N ASN A 137 1.05 -0.03 11.60
CA ASN A 137 0.64 -0.23 12.98
C ASN A 137 -0.81 -0.73 13.12
N ARG A 138 -1.71 -0.39 12.18
CA ARG A 138 -3.10 -0.88 12.13
C ARG A 138 -3.20 -2.32 11.67
N ILE A 139 -2.51 -2.66 10.58
CA ILE A 139 -2.42 -4.04 10.06
C ILE A 139 -1.94 -4.98 11.17
N LEU A 140 -0.98 -4.50 11.97
CA LEU A 140 -0.41 -5.26 13.06
C LEU A 140 -1.29 -5.34 14.33
N ASP A 141 -2.51 -4.82 14.33
CA ASP A 141 -3.41 -4.94 15.47
C ASP A 141 -3.98 -6.36 15.56
N SER A 142 -3.86 -6.95 16.75
CA SER A 142 -4.35 -8.28 17.11
C SER A 142 -5.79 -8.56 16.70
N LYS A 143 -6.67 -7.55 16.66
CA LYS A 143 -8.07 -7.73 16.26
C LYS A 143 -8.25 -8.03 14.77
N PHE A 144 -7.32 -7.62 13.92
CA PHE A 144 -7.34 -7.91 12.48
C PHE A 144 -6.55 -9.15 12.13
N MET A 145 -5.65 -9.60 13.02
CA MET A 145 -4.81 -10.79 12.78
C MET A 145 -5.57 -12.03 12.32
N PRO A 146 -6.73 -12.38 12.90
CA PRO A 146 -7.49 -13.53 12.44
C PRO A 146 -7.90 -13.42 10.96
N LEU A 147 -8.17 -12.22 10.44
CA LEU A 147 -8.58 -12.00 9.04
C LEU A 147 -7.54 -12.51 8.03
N TYR A 148 -6.29 -12.64 8.45
CA TYR A 148 -5.16 -13.05 7.63
C TYR A 148 -4.88 -14.56 7.69
N GLU A 149 -5.39 -15.24 8.73
CA GLU A 149 -5.15 -16.67 8.97
C GLU A 149 -6.21 -17.56 8.28
N PHE A 150 -7.32 -16.98 7.81
CA PHE A 150 -8.48 -17.73 7.30
C PHE A 150 -8.30 -18.30 5.88
N GLU A 151 -7.42 -17.73 5.04
CA GLU A 151 -7.24 -18.21 3.67
C GLU A 151 -5.92 -18.99 3.52
N LYS A 152 -5.97 -20.26 3.90
CA LYS A 152 -4.85 -21.23 3.81
C LYS A 152 -4.29 -21.41 2.40
N ASP A 153 -5.00 -20.95 1.37
CA ASP A 153 -4.62 -21.06 -0.04
C ASP A 153 -4.26 -19.69 -0.69
N SER A 154 -4.35 -18.58 0.05
CA SER A 154 -4.10 -17.22 -0.48
C SER A 154 -3.22 -16.36 0.45
N TYR A 155 -2.14 -16.92 1.04
CA TYR A 155 -1.22 -16.16 1.91
C TYR A 155 -0.64 -14.84 1.31
N ALA A 156 -0.87 -14.55 0.02
CA ALA A 156 -0.34 -13.39 -0.69
C ALA A 156 -0.73 -12.01 -0.08
N PRO A 157 -2.01 -11.68 0.20
CA PRO A 157 -2.37 -10.32 0.61
C PRO A 157 -1.75 -9.92 1.96
N TYR A 158 -1.86 -10.78 2.98
CA TYR A 158 -1.24 -10.49 4.27
C TYR A 158 0.28 -10.39 4.16
N SER A 159 0.90 -11.24 3.34
CA SER A 159 2.35 -11.21 3.16
C SER A 159 2.85 -9.87 2.63
N GLN A 160 2.17 -9.31 1.64
CA GLN A 160 2.51 -8.01 1.06
C GLN A 160 2.39 -6.88 2.08
N CYS A 161 1.43 -6.98 3.00
CA CYS A 161 1.27 -6.03 4.10
C CYS A 161 2.41 -6.05 5.14
N LEU A 162 3.33 -7.03 5.07
CA LEU A 162 4.52 -7.13 5.92
C LEU A 162 5.81 -6.62 5.26
N TYR A 163 5.75 -5.99 4.08
CA TYR A 163 6.94 -5.42 3.42
C TYR A 163 7.71 -4.38 4.24
N PHE A 164 7.12 -3.82 5.30
CA PHE A 164 7.85 -2.98 6.25
C PHE A 164 9.05 -3.72 6.88
N ILE A 165 8.99 -5.05 6.98
CA ILE A 165 10.10 -5.90 7.46
C ILE A 165 11.24 -5.90 6.44
N GLU A 166 10.93 -6.05 5.15
CA GLU A 166 11.92 -6.05 4.07
C GLU A 166 12.53 -4.66 3.83
N MET A 167 11.79 -3.59 4.15
CA MET A 167 12.28 -2.21 4.06
C MET A 167 13.09 -1.75 5.27
N ALA A 168 13.45 -2.64 6.18
CA ALA A 168 14.15 -2.29 7.41
C ALA A 168 15.49 -1.58 7.15
N ASP A 169 16.33 -2.13 6.26
CA ASP A 169 17.64 -1.55 5.91
C ASP A 169 17.56 -0.36 4.94
N ASN A 170 16.36 -0.04 4.46
CA ASN A 170 16.12 1.10 3.58
C ASN A 170 15.40 2.21 4.35
N TRP A 171 14.08 2.21 4.33
CA TRP A 171 13.28 3.30 4.87
C TRP A 171 13.40 3.45 6.39
N PHE A 172 13.56 2.33 7.10
CA PHE A 172 13.72 2.39 8.55
C PHE A 172 15.16 2.60 9.02
N ALA A 173 16.16 2.66 8.13
CA ALA A 173 17.57 2.88 8.47
C ALA A 173 17.76 4.02 9.47
N ASP A 174 17.07 5.15 9.24
CA ASP A 174 17.11 6.34 10.09
C ASP A 174 15.85 6.49 10.98
N ARG A 175 14.96 5.49 10.98
CA ARG A 175 13.70 5.47 11.73
C ARG A 175 13.57 4.22 12.60
N GLY A 176 14.69 3.75 13.16
CA GLY A 176 14.77 2.50 13.92
C GLY A 176 13.74 2.39 15.05
N ASN A 177 13.40 3.47 15.74
CA ASN A 177 12.38 3.45 16.79
C ASN A 177 11.00 3.01 16.28
N GLU A 178 10.61 3.47 15.10
CA GLU A 178 9.34 3.08 14.48
C GLU A 178 9.36 1.61 14.06
N PHE A 179 10.46 1.16 13.46
CA PHE A 179 10.66 -0.25 13.14
C PHE A 179 10.53 -1.15 14.38
N LEU A 180 11.18 -0.78 15.48
CA LEU A 180 11.14 -1.53 16.74
C LEU A 180 9.72 -1.60 17.33
N ILE A 181 8.91 -0.54 17.17
CA ILE A 181 7.50 -0.54 17.58
C ILE A 181 6.69 -1.56 16.77
N LEU A 182 6.85 -1.57 15.45
CA LEU A 182 6.14 -2.51 14.56
C LEU A 182 6.62 -3.94 14.80
N TRP A 183 7.94 -4.16 14.87
CA TRP A 183 8.54 -5.48 15.13
C TRP A 183 7.98 -6.11 16.40
N LYS A 184 7.92 -5.34 17.49
CA LYS A 184 7.41 -5.83 18.78
C LYS A 184 5.98 -6.36 18.70
N LYS A 185 5.16 -5.85 17.79
CA LYS A 185 3.77 -6.32 17.61
C LYS A 185 3.70 -7.69 16.93
N ILE A 186 4.64 -8.01 16.05
CA ILE A 186 4.62 -9.25 15.26
C ILE A 186 5.60 -10.32 15.75
N ASP A 187 6.61 -9.96 16.57
CA ASP A 187 7.67 -10.85 17.08
C ASP A 187 7.14 -12.19 17.61
N ALA A 188 6.02 -12.19 18.34
CA ALA A 188 5.42 -13.41 18.86
C ALA A 188 4.93 -14.36 17.75
N GLN A 189 4.36 -13.82 16.66
CA GLN A 189 3.87 -14.59 15.52
C GLN A 189 5.04 -15.14 14.68
N ILE A 190 6.08 -14.34 14.47
CA ILE A 190 7.33 -14.75 13.80
C ILE A 190 7.90 -15.99 14.48
N ARG A 191 8.06 -15.95 15.80
CA ARG A 191 8.64 -17.05 16.59
C ARG A 191 7.82 -18.33 16.59
N LEU A 192 6.52 -18.22 16.34
CA LEU A 192 5.62 -19.37 16.26
C LEU A 192 5.60 -19.99 14.86
N GLY A 193 6.19 -19.34 13.85
CA GLY A 193 6.21 -19.84 12.48
C GLY A 193 4.84 -19.84 11.80
N ILE A 194 3.89 -19.01 12.27
CA ILE A 194 2.50 -18.99 11.80
C ILE A 194 2.33 -17.86 10.76
N GLY A 195 1.60 -18.11 9.68
CA GLY A 195 1.00 -17.07 8.82
C GLY A 195 1.85 -16.49 7.69
N TYR A 196 3.18 -16.57 7.73
CA TYR A 196 4.07 -16.04 6.68
C TYR A 196 5.30 -16.96 6.50
N PRO A 197 5.85 -17.15 5.28
CA PRO A 197 7.15 -17.80 5.09
C PRO A 197 8.27 -16.91 5.62
N TRP A 198 8.50 -16.94 6.93
CA TRP A 198 9.50 -16.12 7.60
C TRP A 198 10.89 -16.45 7.04
N LEU A 199 11.59 -15.48 6.45
CA LEU A 199 13.01 -15.63 6.11
C LEU A 199 13.83 -15.50 7.41
N GLU A 200 13.87 -16.59 8.17
CA GLU A 200 14.42 -16.66 9.54
C GLU A 200 15.86 -16.12 9.67
N ASP A 201 16.64 -16.15 8.58
CA ASP A 201 18.06 -15.74 8.61
C ASP A 201 18.29 -14.23 8.38
N ILE A 202 17.39 -13.54 7.65
CA ILE A 202 17.61 -12.15 7.23
C ILE A 202 17.05 -11.17 8.28
N TRP A 203 15.90 -11.47 8.87
CA TRP A 203 15.14 -10.47 9.64
C TRP A 203 15.55 -10.30 11.11
N PRO A 204 15.91 -11.36 11.86
CA PRO A 204 16.52 -11.21 13.18
C PRO A 204 17.87 -10.50 13.12
N ALA A 205 18.63 -10.63 12.03
CA ALA A 205 19.88 -9.90 11.83
C ALA A 205 19.61 -8.39 11.74
N THR A 206 18.65 -7.97 10.92
CA THR A 206 18.27 -6.55 10.81
C THR A 206 17.72 -5.99 12.13
N TYR A 207 16.84 -6.71 12.83
CA TYR A 207 16.37 -6.30 14.17
C TYR A 207 17.51 -6.15 15.18
N MET A 208 18.47 -7.07 15.19
CA MET A 208 19.63 -7.02 16.09
C MET A 208 20.61 -5.91 15.71
N GLU A 209 20.69 -5.52 14.44
CA GLU A 209 21.46 -4.34 14.01
C GLU A 209 20.81 -3.04 14.47
N PHE A 210 19.49 -2.88 14.33
CA PHE A 210 18.79 -1.70 14.82
C PHE A 210 18.89 -1.54 16.34
N LYS A 211 18.72 -2.63 17.08
CA LYS A 211 18.84 -2.63 18.55
C LYS A 211 20.26 -2.29 19.04
N LYS A 212 21.30 -2.46 18.21
CA LYS A 212 22.68 -2.05 18.55
C LYS A 212 22.97 -0.59 18.21
N LYS A 213 22.21 0.01 17.29
CA LYS A 213 22.36 1.40 16.82
C LYS A 213 21.51 2.41 17.61
N THR A 214 20.54 1.94 18.39
CA THR A 214 19.69 2.72 19.32
C THR A 214 20.11 2.49 20.76
#